data_AF-A0A370DF57-F1
#
_entry.id   AF-A0A370DF57-F1
#
_cell.length_a   1.000
_cell.length_b   1.000
_cell.length_c   1.000
_cell.angle_alpha   90.00
_cell.angle_beta   90.00
_cell.angle_gamma   90.00
#
_symmetry.space_group_name_H-M   'P 1'
#
loop_
_entity.id
_entity.type
_entity.pdbx_description
1 polymer ?
#
loop_
_entity_poly.entity_id
_entity_poly.type
_entity_poly.pdbx_seq_one_letter_code
_entity_poly.pdbx_strand_id
1 'polypeptide(L)'
;MFLAVKIIQLIRIVVDKLTKYPEKLDDMTDQTVDNTRLWFLRSEGIKRGPYPSGRIRRMLLQEEIGLDVEISVDRRNWKPIGGVPEVVPLQLRAASGDASAQKTLEARDQTDVLSADGSKRKFPLLAMIVSLLVLGVVVGLSLWSGMPKRMDDSQCNSPAAPEVNWRSCLLLAVDVGSASLRGATLNSAVLRQAKRTATDLREADMRYADLRYADLSYALMEKVSLIGANLQGADLTEADLVNADLRFADLRGA
;
A
#
# COMPACT_ATOMS: atom_id res chain seq x y z
N MET A 1 -11.05 -18.06 11.16
CA MET A 1 -11.75 -17.73 9.89
C MET A 1 -11.73 -16.22 9.57
N PHE A 2 -11.96 -15.32 10.53
CA PHE A 2 -11.98 -13.86 10.30
C PHE A 2 -10.62 -13.22 9.94
N LEU A 3 -9.50 -13.79 10.39
CA LEU A 3 -8.16 -13.25 10.09
C LEU A 3 -7.76 -13.49 8.62
N ALA A 4 -8.11 -14.65 8.06
CA ALA A 4 -7.79 -15.01 6.68
C ALA A 4 -8.52 -14.11 5.67
N VAL A 5 -9.77 -13.74 5.96
CA VAL A 5 -10.57 -12.84 5.09
C VAL A 5 -9.96 -11.43 5.05
N LYS A 6 -9.49 -10.90 6.18
CA LYS A 6 -8.84 -9.59 6.23
C LYS A 6 -7.49 -9.56 5.50
N ILE A 7 -6.73 -10.66 5.54
CA ILE A 7 -5.46 -10.78 4.83
C ILE A 7 -5.69 -10.82 3.31
N ILE A 8 -6.68 -11.58 2.84
CA ILE A 8 -7.05 -11.62 1.41
C ILE A 8 -7.47 -10.24 0.90
N GLN A 9 -8.18 -9.47 1.72
CA GLN A 9 -8.64 -8.12 1.37
C GLN A 9 -7.48 -7.12 1.28
N LEU A 10 -6.49 -7.22 2.17
CA LEU A 10 -5.26 -6.42 2.11
C LEU A 10 -4.40 -6.77 0.90
N ILE A 11 -4.24 -8.06 0.58
CA ILE A 11 -3.51 -8.52 -0.61
C ILE A 11 -4.17 -7.96 -1.88
N ARG A 12 -5.51 -7.98 -1.96
CA ARG A 12 -6.24 -7.43 -3.11
C ARG A 12 -6.02 -5.94 -3.31
N ILE A 13 -5.99 -5.15 -2.22
CA ILE A 13 -5.73 -3.70 -2.25
C ILE A 13 -4.29 -3.40 -2.70
N VAL A 14 -3.31 -4.22 -2.27
CA VAL A 14 -1.91 -4.05 -2.67
C VAL A 14 -1.70 -4.42 -4.13
N VAL A 15 -2.32 -5.51 -4.61
CA VAL A 15 -2.27 -5.92 -6.03
C VAL A 15 -2.91 -4.86 -6.93
N ASP A 16 -4.07 -4.30 -6.58
CA ASP A 16 -4.73 -3.22 -7.34
C ASP A 16 -3.91 -1.91 -7.38
N LYS A 17 -3.07 -1.66 -6.37
CA LYS A 17 -2.16 -0.52 -6.38
C LYS A 17 -0.91 -0.76 -7.23
N LEU A 18 -0.46 -2.01 -7.37
CA LEU A 18 0.71 -2.36 -8.18
C LEU A 18 0.37 -2.50 -9.68
N THR A 19 -0.87 -2.84 -10.03
CA THR A 19 -1.33 -2.90 -11.43
C THR A 19 -1.63 -1.52 -12.05
N LYS A 20 -1.56 -0.45 -11.27
CA LYS A 20 -1.93 0.92 -11.70
C LYS A 20 -0.75 1.80 -12.13
N TYR A 21 0.43 1.22 -12.38
CA TYR A 21 1.54 1.92 -13.03
C TYR A 21 1.49 1.66 -14.54
N PRO A 22 1.04 2.62 -15.38
CA PRO A 22 1.12 2.46 -16.82
C PRO A 22 2.58 2.53 -17.26
N GLU A 23 3.01 1.42 -17.83
CA GLU A 23 4.23 1.22 -18.59
C GLU A 23 4.27 2.21 -19.77
N LYS A 24 4.96 3.34 -19.56
CA LYS A 24 5.40 4.21 -20.66
C LYS A 24 6.57 3.52 -21.34
N LEU A 25 6.26 2.69 -22.33
CA LEU A 25 7.21 2.09 -23.26
C LEU A 25 6.88 2.52 -24.69
N ASP A 26 6.85 3.84 -24.90
CA ASP A 26 6.92 4.47 -26.22
C ASP A 26 8.22 5.25 -26.25
N ASP A 27 9.28 4.65 -26.77
CA ASP A 27 10.28 5.32 -27.62
C ASP A 27 11.33 4.29 -28.06
N MET A 28 11.07 3.57 -29.15
CA MET A 28 12.06 2.91 -30.00
C MET A 28 11.35 2.43 -31.28
N THR A 29 10.78 3.37 -32.04
CA THR A 29 10.50 3.14 -33.47
C THR A 29 11.53 3.92 -34.29
N ASP A 30 12.63 3.22 -34.57
CA ASP A 30 13.63 3.66 -35.53
C ASP A 30 13.01 3.68 -36.94
N GLN A 31 12.70 4.91 -37.35
CA GLN A 31 12.82 5.51 -38.67
C GLN A 31 12.31 4.76 -39.93
N THR A 32 11.24 5.34 -40.48
CA THR A 32 10.97 5.52 -41.93
C THR A 32 10.48 4.33 -42.77
N VAL A 33 9.45 3.61 -42.30
CA VAL A 33 8.51 3.01 -43.25
C VAL A 33 7.29 3.93 -43.32
N ASP A 34 7.10 4.59 -44.45
CA ASP A 34 5.90 5.37 -44.78
C ASP A 34 4.66 4.46 -44.68
N ASN A 35 4.09 4.38 -43.47
CA ASN A 35 2.86 3.64 -43.19
C ASN A 35 1.61 4.34 -43.74
N THR A 36 1.76 5.55 -44.29
CA THR A 36 0.67 6.32 -44.90
C THR A 36 0.41 5.94 -46.35
N ARG A 37 1.37 5.27 -47.04
CA ARG A 37 1.17 4.80 -48.41
C ARG A 37 0.24 3.58 -48.48
N LEU A 38 -0.88 3.76 -49.17
CA LEU A 38 -1.90 2.74 -49.40
C LEU A 38 -1.73 2.08 -50.77
N TRP A 39 -1.89 0.76 -50.79
CA TRP A 39 -1.67 -0.07 -51.97
C TRP A 39 -2.88 -0.94 -52.30
N PHE A 40 -3.10 -1.17 -53.59
CA PHE A 40 -4.04 -2.14 -54.12
C PHE A 40 -3.30 -3.37 -54.60
N LEU A 41 -3.86 -4.54 -54.33
CA LEU A 41 -3.34 -5.83 -54.76
C LEU A 41 -4.23 -6.38 -55.89
N ARG A 42 -3.62 -7.07 -56.85
CA ARG A 42 -4.31 -7.80 -57.92
C ARG A 42 -3.75 -9.22 -58.01
N SER A 43 -4.64 -10.19 -57.91
CA SER A 43 -4.35 -11.62 -58.09
C SER A 43 -5.52 -12.23 -58.87
N GLU A 44 -5.21 -12.94 -59.96
CA GLU A 44 -6.21 -13.58 -60.83
C GLU A 44 -7.33 -12.64 -61.31
N GLY A 45 -6.99 -11.37 -61.57
CA GLY A 45 -7.95 -10.35 -62.01
C GLY A 45 -8.79 -9.71 -60.90
N ILE A 46 -8.77 -10.25 -59.68
CA ILE A 46 -9.47 -9.68 -58.52
C ILE A 46 -8.63 -8.58 -57.89
N LYS A 47 -9.21 -7.38 -57.75
CA LYS A 47 -8.57 -6.21 -57.12
C LYS A 47 -8.99 -6.12 -55.64
N ARG A 48 -8.02 -6.06 -54.72
CA ARG A 48 -8.22 -5.94 -53.27
C ARG A 48 -7.50 -4.72 -52.71
N GLY A 49 -7.94 -4.20 -51.56
CA GLY A 49 -7.35 -3.03 -50.89
C GLY A 49 -8.29 -1.80 -50.82
N PRO A 50 -7.81 -0.65 -50.34
CA PRO A 50 -6.40 -0.34 -50.09
C PRO A 50 -5.86 -0.96 -48.80
N TYR A 51 -4.58 -1.34 -48.79
CA TYR A 51 -3.88 -1.84 -47.61
C TYR A 51 -2.61 -1.02 -47.35
N PRO A 52 -2.28 -0.75 -46.08
CA PRO A 52 -1.00 -0.14 -45.73
C PRO A 52 0.15 -1.14 -45.91
N SER A 53 1.36 -0.64 -46.17
CA SER A 53 2.58 -1.44 -46.38
C SER A 53 2.80 -2.48 -45.27
N GLY A 54 2.57 -2.11 -44.00
CA GLY A 54 2.71 -3.02 -42.87
C GLY A 54 1.68 -4.18 -42.81
N ARG A 55 0.51 -4.04 -43.45
CA ARG A 55 -0.47 -5.13 -43.56
C ARG A 55 -0.07 -6.11 -44.66
N ILE A 56 0.37 -5.60 -45.80
CA ILE A 56 0.83 -6.43 -46.92
C ILE A 56 2.09 -7.21 -46.53
N ARG A 57 3.01 -6.58 -45.80
CA ARG A 57 4.19 -7.24 -45.23
C ARG A 57 3.83 -8.46 -44.38
N ARG A 58 2.79 -8.36 -43.54
CA ARG A 58 2.30 -9.47 -42.72
C ARG A 58 1.69 -10.58 -43.57
N MET A 59 0.86 -10.23 -44.56
CA MET A 59 0.28 -11.20 -45.50
C MET A 59 1.36 -12.01 -46.24
N LEU A 60 2.48 -11.36 -46.63
CA LEU A 60 3.62 -12.05 -47.24
C LEU A 60 4.34 -12.99 -46.26
N LEU A 61 4.56 -12.56 -45.01
CA LEU A 61 5.21 -13.38 -43.98
C LEU A 61 4.34 -14.56 -43.53
N GLN A 62 3.02 -14.41 -43.62
CA GLN A 62 2.03 -15.43 -43.27
C GLN A 62 1.64 -16.30 -44.47
N GLU A 63 2.31 -16.14 -45.62
CA GLU A 63 2.05 -16.86 -46.87
C GLU A 63 0.61 -16.74 -47.39
N GLU A 64 -0.14 -15.71 -46.94
CA GLU A 64 -1.51 -15.43 -47.42
C GLU A 64 -1.52 -14.92 -48.88
N ILE A 65 -0.40 -14.33 -49.32
CA ILE A 65 -0.18 -13.83 -50.67
C ILE A 65 1.24 -14.17 -51.13
N GLY A 66 1.40 -14.50 -52.41
CA GLY A 66 2.70 -14.79 -53.01
C GLY A 66 3.41 -13.54 -53.58
N LEU A 67 4.67 -13.72 -53.98
CA LEU A 67 5.48 -12.67 -54.62
C LEU A 67 5.10 -12.39 -56.09
N ASP A 68 4.23 -13.22 -56.65
CA ASP A 68 3.62 -13.14 -57.98
C ASP A 68 2.44 -12.15 -58.03
N VAL A 69 1.90 -11.76 -56.87
CA VAL A 69 0.81 -10.79 -56.77
C VAL A 69 1.24 -9.42 -57.28
N GLU A 70 0.38 -8.75 -58.03
CA GLU A 70 0.66 -7.40 -58.53
C GLU A 70 0.17 -6.33 -57.55
N ILE A 71 0.91 -5.23 -57.48
CA ILE A 71 0.66 -4.11 -56.58
C ILE A 71 0.59 -2.79 -57.35
N SER A 72 -0.29 -1.90 -56.93
CA SER A 72 -0.52 -0.59 -57.55
C SER A 72 -0.92 0.46 -56.51
N VAL A 73 -0.46 1.70 -56.67
CA VAL A 73 -0.90 2.84 -55.84
C VAL A 73 -2.17 3.50 -56.42
N ASP A 74 -2.33 3.46 -57.76
CA ASP A 74 -3.31 4.25 -58.51
C ASP A 74 -4.39 3.39 -59.22
N ARG A 75 -4.33 2.06 -59.06
CA ARG A 75 -5.17 1.04 -59.73
C ARG A 75 -5.02 0.97 -61.25
N ARG A 76 -4.11 1.74 -61.84
CA ARG A 76 -3.89 1.81 -63.30
C ARG A 76 -2.55 1.20 -63.67
N ASN A 77 -1.50 1.54 -62.92
CA ASN A 77 -0.16 1.02 -63.14
C ASN A 77 0.13 -0.14 -62.16
N TRP A 78 0.25 -1.35 -62.68
CA TRP A 78 0.44 -2.57 -61.90
C TRP A 78 1.85 -3.11 -62.12
N LYS A 79 2.51 -3.52 -61.02
CA LYS A 79 3.84 -4.12 -61.05
C LYS A 79 3.91 -5.31 -60.09
N PRO A 80 4.77 -6.30 -60.31
CA PRO A 80 4.96 -7.40 -59.36
C PRO A 80 5.38 -6.88 -57.99
N ILE A 81 4.80 -7.43 -56.92
CA ILE A 81 5.07 -7.01 -55.54
C ILE A 81 6.55 -7.20 -55.16
N GLY A 82 7.21 -8.24 -55.71
CA GLY A 82 8.65 -8.47 -55.54
C GLY A 82 9.53 -7.29 -55.95
N GLY A 83 9.06 -6.45 -56.88
CA GLY A 83 9.77 -5.25 -57.35
C GLY A 83 9.54 -4.00 -56.49
N VAL A 84 8.91 -4.12 -55.31
CA VAL A 84 8.64 -2.99 -54.41
C VAL A 84 9.35 -3.19 -53.06
N PRO A 85 10.59 -2.68 -52.92
CA PRO A 85 11.45 -2.84 -51.74
C PRO A 85 10.82 -2.44 -50.40
N GLU A 86 9.89 -1.48 -50.43
CA GLU A 86 9.21 -0.91 -49.26
C GLU A 86 8.23 -1.91 -48.59
N VAL A 87 7.69 -2.84 -49.37
CA VAL A 87 6.62 -3.75 -48.93
C VAL A 87 7.14 -5.16 -48.65
N VAL A 88 8.16 -5.60 -49.38
CA VAL A 88 8.75 -6.94 -49.23
C VAL A 88 9.73 -6.96 -48.04
N PRO A 89 9.57 -7.89 -47.08
CA PRO A 89 10.54 -8.11 -46.01
C PRO A 89 11.97 -8.28 -46.52
N LEU A 90 12.95 -7.74 -45.77
CA LEU A 90 14.38 -7.83 -46.09
C LEU A 90 14.85 -9.28 -46.26
N GLN A 91 14.30 -10.20 -45.46
CA GLN A 91 14.59 -11.63 -45.49
C GLN A 91 14.19 -12.26 -46.83
N LEU A 92 13.00 -11.94 -47.34
CA LEU A 92 12.50 -12.44 -48.61
C LEU A 92 13.28 -11.85 -49.79
N ARG A 93 13.68 -10.57 -49.70
CA ARG A 93 14.51 -9.91 -50.73
C ARG A 93 15.91 -10.54 -50.82
N ALA A 94 16.51 -10.87 -49.69
CA ALA A 94 17.81 -11.54 -49.67
C ALA A 94 17.73 -12.96 -50.23
N ALA A 95 16.65 -13.69 -49.93
CA ALA A 95 16.38 -15.02 -50.48
C ALA A 95 16.12 -15.00 -52.00
N SER A 96 15.57 -13.90 -52.54
CA SER A 96 15.38 -13.70 -53.99
C SER A 96 16.62 -13.18 -54.73
N GLY A 97 17.77 -13.04 -54.04
CA GLY A 97 19.05 -12.65 -54.67
C GLY A 97 19.36 -11.15 -54.69
N ASP A 98 18.67 -10.31 -53.90
CA ASP A 98 18.98 -8.88 -53.78
C ASP A 98 20.26 -8.67 -52.95
N ALA A 99 21.35 -8.29 -53.62
CA ALA A 99 22.66 -8.07 -53.01
C ALA A 99 22.68 -6.95 -51.95
N SER A 100 21.78 -5.97 -52.03
CA SER A 100 21.67 -4.90 -51.03
C SER A 100 21.03 -5.41 -49.74
N ALA A 101 20.03 -6.30 -49.87
CA ALA A 101 19.36 -6.93 -48.75
C ALA A 101 20.27 -7.96 -48.05
N GLN A 102 21.05 -8.72 -48.82
CA GLN A 102 22.04 -9.68 -48.28
C GLN A 102 23.10 -9.00 -47.44
N LYS A 103 23.74 -7.93 -47.95
CA LYS A 103 24.72 -7.13 -47.19
C LYS A 103 24.13 -6.55 -45.90
N THR A 104 22.86 -6.15 -45.93
CA THR A 104 22.17 -5.59 -44.77
C THR A 104 21.87 -6.66 -43.71
N LEU A 105 21.56 -7.91 -44.11
CA LEU A 105 21.37 -9.03 -43.18
C LEU A 105 22.69 -9.48 -42.57
N GLU A 106 23.76 -9.58 -43.35
CA GLU A 106 25.09 -9.94 -42.85
C GLU A 106 25.61 -8.93 -41.81
N ALA A 107 25.39 -7.64 -42.04
CA ALA A 107 25.74 -6.59 -41.06
C ALA A 107 24.93 -6.71 -39.76
N ARG A 108 23.66 -7.15 -39.82
CA ARG A 108 22.81 -7.36 -38.64
C ARG A 108 23.23 -8.59 -37.83
N ASP A 109 23.59 -9.67 -38.51
CA ASP A 109 24.07 -10.90 -37.87
C ASP A 109 25.37 -10.64 -37.08
N GLN A 110 26.29 -9.83 -37.63
CA GLN A 110 27.51 -9.42 -36.92
C GLN A 110 27.23 -8.55 -35.68
N THR A 111 26.22 -7.67 -35.70
CA THR A 111 25.84 -6.90 -34.51
C THR A 111 25.18 -7.75 -33.43
N ASP A 112 24.48 -8.82 -33.80
CA ASP A 112 23.85 -9.74 -32.85
C ASP A 112 24.91 -10.60 -32.14
N VAL A 113 25.95 -11.03 -32.85
CA VAL A 113 27.10 -11.75 -32.25
C VAL A 113 27.87 -10.86 -31.26
N LEU A 114 28.04 -9.56 -31.56
CA LEU A 114 28.67 -8.60 -30.64
C LEU A 114 27.79 -8.28 -29.40
N SER A 115 26.47 -8.49 -29.50
CA SER A 115 25.53 -8.23 -28.41
C SER A 115 25.33 -9.43 -27.46
N ALA A 116 25.77 -10.63 -27.87
CA ALA A 116 25.66 -11.85 -27.07
C ALA A 116 26.63 -11.92 -25.87
N ASP A 117 27.67 -11.07 -25.82
CA ASP A 117 28.64 -11.03 -24.71
C ASP A 117 28.27 -10.03 -23.58
N GLY A 118 27.20 -9.23 -23.75
CA GLY A 118 26.85 -8.15 -22.82
C GLY A 118 25.79 -8.46 -21.75
N SER A 119 25.05 -9.58 -21.85
CA SER A 119 23.81 -9.80 -21.08
C SER A 119 23.93 -10.78 -19.90
N LYS A 120 25.04 -10.78 -19.16
CA LYS A 120 25.14 -11.49 -17.86
C LYS A 120 25.12 -10.58 -16.62
N ARG A 121 24.77 -9.30 -16.75
CA ARG A 121 24.82 -8.33 -15.62
C ARG A 121 23.56 -7.49 -15.38
N LYS A 122 22.38 -7.87 -15.90
CA LYS A 122 21.12 -7.20 -15.54
C LYS A 122 20.39 -7.84 -14.34
N PHE A 123 20.72 -9.09 -13.98
CA PHE A 123 20.15 -9.78 -12.82
C PHE A 123 20.72 -9.40 -11.43
N PRO A 124 21.98 -8.95 -11.21
CA PRO A 124 22.50 -8.75 -9.86
C PRO A 124 21.88 -7.52 -9.18
N LEU A 125 21.61 -6.43 -9.90
CA LEU A 125 21.03 -5.22 -9.32
C LEU A 125 19.59 -5.44 -8.85
N LEU A 126 18.77 -6.10 -9.67
CA LEU A 126 17.38 -6.37 -9.33
C LEU A 126 17.29 -7.35 -8.14
N ALA A 127 18.16 -8.36 -8.11
CA ALA A 127 18.28 -9.27 -6.97
C ALA A 127 18.77 -8.58 -5.68
N MET A 128 19.70 -7.62 -5.78
CA MET A 128 20.13 -6.82 -4.62
C MET A 128 19.02 -5.92 -4.09
N ILE A 129 18.24 -5.28 -4.97
CA ILE A 129 17.10 -4.45 -4.57
C ILE A 129 16.03 -5.30 -3.86
N VAL A 130 15.69 -6.47 -4.42
CA VAL A 130 14.75 -7.40 -3.79
C VAL A 130 15.28 -7.88 -2.43
N SER A 131 16.57 -8.20 -2.33
CA SER A 131 17.19 -8.63 -1.07
C SER A 131 17.19 -7.52 -0.01
N LEU A 132 17.47 -6.27 -0.40
CA LEU A 132 17.39 -5.10 0.49
C LEU A 132 15.95 -4.81 0.93
N LEU A 133 14.97 -4.97 0.05
CA LEU A 133 13.56 -4.84 0.39
C LEU A 133 13.12 -5.92 1.39
N VAL A 134 13.51 -7.18 1.17
CA VAL A 134 13.21 -8.28 2.10
C VAL A 134 13.89 -8.04 3.45
N LEU A 135 15.16 -7.63 3.45
CA LEU A 135 15.89 -7.32 4.68
C LEU A 135 15.24 -6.14 5.42
N GLY A 136 14.85 -5.09 4.71
CA GLY A 136 14.15 -3.94 5.27
C GLY A 136 12.79 -4.30 5.87
N VAL A 137 12.04 -5.21 5.24
CA VAL A 137 10.77 -5.73 5.79
C VAL A 137 11.02 -6.58 7.03
N VAL A 138 12.01 -7.48 7.02
CA VAL A 138 12.35 -8.31 8.17
C VAL A 138 12.80 -7.45 9.35
N VAL A 139 13.73 -6.52 9.12
CA VAL A 139 14.21 -5.58 10.14
C VAL A 139 13.06 -4.68 10.63
N GLY A 140 12.23 -4.19 9.72
CA GLY A 140 11.05 -3.40 10.05
C GLY A 140 10.06 -4.16 10.93
N LEU A 141 9.79 -5.44 10.63
CA LEU A 141 8.93 -6.31 11.44
C LEU A 141 9.54 -6.62 12.81
N SER A 142 10.85 -6.88 12.87
CA SER A 142 11.56 -7.10 14.13
C SER A 142 11.56 -5.85 15.02
N LEU A 143 11.79 -4.67 14.44
CA LEU A 143 11.73 -3.40 15.17
C LEU A 143 10.29 -3.00 15.55
N TRP A 144 9.29 -3.37 14.73
CA TRP A 144 7.88 -3.16 15.05
C TRP A 144 7.44 -3.98 16.26
N SER A 145 7.93 -5.23 16.39
CA SER A 145 7.61 -6.09 17.54
C SER A 145 8.15 -5.58 18.89
N GLY A 146 9.10 -4.64 18.85
CA GLY A 146 9.69 -3.99 20.02
C GLY A 146 9.14 -2.58 20.33
N MET A 147 8.17 -2.06 19.57
CA MET A 147 7.57 -0.77 19.92
C MET A 147 6.72 -0.94 21.19
N PRO A 148 6.91 -0.11 22.23
CA PRO A 148 6.02 -0.13 23.38
C PRO A 148 4.58 0.08 22.90
N LYS A 149 3.66 -0.76 23.37
CA LYS A 149 2.22 -0.57 23.13
C LYS A 149 1.90 0.88 23.49
N ARG A 150 1.03 1.53 22.70
CA ARG A 150 0.55 2.89 23.00
C ARG A 150 0.19 2.95 24.47
N MET A 151 0.89 3.80 25.21
CA MET A 151 0.79 3.91 26.68
C MET A 151 -0.49 4.64 27.11
N ASP A 152 -1.55 4.55 26.29
CA ASP A 152 -2.76 5.35 26.42
C ASP A 152 -4.00 4.60 25.88
N ASP A 153 -4.01 3.26 25.96
CA ASP A 153 -5.23 2.49 25.73
C ASP A 153 -6.02 2.46 27.06
N SER A 154 -6.96 3.40 27.21
CA SER A 154 -7.91 3.43 28.33
C SER A 154 -8.71 2.13 28.39
N GLN A 155 -8.73 1.49 29.54
CA GLN A 155 -9.34 0.19 29.83
C GLN A 155 -10.71 0.34 30.51
N CYS A 156 -11.63 1.13 29.94
CA CYS A 156 -12.91 1.43 30.58
C CYS A 156 -13.81 0.22 30.88
N ASN A 157 -13.56 -0.92 30.23
CA ASN A 157 -14.31 -2.17 30.44
C ASN A 157 -13.56 -3.17 31.34
N SER A 158 -12.33 -2.84 31.77
CA SER A 158 -11.60 -3.69 32.72
C SER A 158 -12.22 -3.58 34.10
N PRO A 159 -12.29 -4.68 34.87
CA PRO A 159 -12.74 -4.63 36.26
C PRO A 159 -11.78 -3.80 37.12
N ALA A 160 -12.25 -3.37 38.28
CA ALA A 160 -11.43 -2.67 39.27
C ALA A 160 -10.22 -3.54 39.66
N ALA A 161 -9.01 -3.00 39.47
CA ALA A 161 -7.75 -3.66 39.79
C ALA A 161 -6.64 -2.63 40.04
N PRO A 162 -5.55 -3.01 40.71
CA PRO A 162 -4.37 -2.15 40.84
C PRO A 162 -3.83 -1.74 39.47
N GLU A 163 -3.33 -0.51 39.37
CA GLU A 163 -2.74 0.05 38.14
C GLU A 163 -3.69 0.09 36.92
N VAL A 164 -5.00 -0.12 37.13
CA VAL A 164 -5.97 -0.08 36.03
C VAL A 164 -5.95 1.30 35.38
N ASN A 165 -5.95 1.32 34.05
CA ASN A 165 -6.03 2.55 33.28
C ASN A 165 -7.49 2.86 32.95
N TRP A 166 -8.13 3.70 33.75
CA TRP A 166 -9.47 4.24 33.51
C TRP A 166 -9.44 5.72 33.08
N ARG A 167 -8.33 6.17 32.48
CA ARG A 167 -8.18 7.52 31.96
C ARG A 167 -9.34 7.90 31.06
N SER A 168 -9.95 9.06 31.35
CA SER A 168 -11.06 9.62 30.54
C SER A 168 -12.26 8.68 30.36
N CYS A 169 -12.43 7.68 31.23
CA CYS A 169 -13.57 6.77 31.18
C CYS A 169 -14.83 7.39 31.79
N LEU A 170 -16.00 7.00 31.27
CA LEU A 170 -17.31 7.38 31.80
C LEU A 170 -17.85 6.26 32.69
N LEU A 171 -17.61 6.37 33.99
CA LEU A 171 -17.90 5.35 35.01
C LEU A 171 -18.93 5.89 36.03
N LEU A 172 -20.13 6.19 35.55
CA LEU A 172 -21.22 6.72 36.37
C LEU A 172 -21.71 5.65 37.36
N ALA A 173 -21.75 5.99 38.65
CA ALA A 173 -22.21 5.11 39.74
C ALA A 173 -21.56 3.71 39.74
N VAL A 174 -20.29 3.63 39.35
CA VAL A 174 -19.52 2.38 39.39
C VAL A 174 -19.42 1.87 40.83
N ASP A 175 -19.66 0.57 41.03
CA ASP A 175 -19.35 -0.13 42.28
C ASP A 175 -18.04 -0.88 42.08
N VAL A 176 -16.99 -0.40 42.74
CA VAL A 176 -15.65 -1.00 42.69
C VAL A 176 -15.45 -2.07 43.77
N GLY A 177 -16.48 -2.36 44.57
CA GLY A 177 -16.42 -3.33 45.66
C GLY A 177 -15.31 -3.02 46.66
N SER A 178 -14.66 -4.07 47.18
CA SER A 178 -13.46 -3.97 48.01
C SER A 178 -12.17 -4.08 47.18
N ALA A 179 -12.23 -3.77 45.87
CA ALA A 179 -11.06 -3.89 45.01
C ALA A 179 -10.03 -2.80 45.32
N SER A 180 -8.75 -3.15 45.23
CA SER A 180 -7.68 -2.16 45.28
C SER A 180 -7.55 -1.48 43.92
N LEU A 181 -7.51 -0.16 43.93
CA LEU A 181 -7.21 0.72 42.81
C LEU A 181 -5.87 1.44 43.05
N ARG A 182 -4.97 0.82 43.82
CA ARG A 182 -3.63 1.36 44.09
C ARG A 182 -2.91 1.63 42.76
N GLY A 183 -2.37 2.84 42.60
CA GLY A 183 -1.66 3.26 41.39
C GLY A 183 -2.54 3.36 40.14
N ALA A 184 -3.88 3.29 40.25
CA ALA A 184 -4.78 3.39 39.11
C ALA A 184 -4.64 4.75 38.40
N THR A 185 -4.78 4.74 37.08
CA THR A 185 -4.79 5.95 36.26
C THR A 185 -6.24 6.33 35.96
N LEU A 186 -6.75 7.37 36.62
CA LEU A 186 -8.13 7.83 36.60
C LEU A 186 -8.24 9.29 36.13
N ASN A 187 -7.18 9.82 35.51
CA ASN A 187 -7.14 11.23 35.13
C ASN A 187 -8.26 11.55 34.13
N SER A 188 -8.99 12.63 34.41
CA SER A 188 -10.18 13.07 33.66
C SER A 188 -11.31 12.02 33.58
N ALA A 189 -11.31 10.98 34.43
CA ALA A 189 -12.41 10.02 34.51
C ALA A 189 -13.66 10.66 35.15
N VAL A 190 -14.84 10.18 34.75
CA VAL A 190 -16.12 10.58 35.33
C VAL A 190 -16.62 9.47 36.24
N LEU A 191 -16.50 9.68 37.55
CA LEU A 191 -16.78 8.74 38.64
C LEU A 191 -17.90 9.28 39.55
N ARG A 192 -18.84 10.04 38.98
CA ARG A 192 -19.95 10.65 39.73
C ARG A 192 -20.77 9.59 40.44
N GLN A 193 -21.08 9.82 41.71
CA GLN A 193 -21.85 8.88 42.53
C GLN A 193 -21.22 7.48 42.62
N ALA A 194 -19.90 7.35 42.39
CA ALA A 194 -19.18 6.11 42.63
C ALA A 194 -19.46 5.67 44.07
N LYS A 195 -19.76 4.38 44.23
CA LYS A 195 -20.11 3.81 45.52
C LYS A 195 -18.88 3.10 46.04
N ARG A 196 -18.47 3.38 47.29
CA ARG A 196 -17.87 2.45 48.28
C ARG A 196 -16.95 3.16 49.28
N THR A 197 -17.29 2.91 50.54
CA THR A 197 -16.42 3.04 51.69
C THR A 197 -15.18 2.14 51.62
N ALA A 198 -14.00 2.66 51.99
CA ALA A 198 -12.74 1.92 52.20
C ALA A 198 -12.03 1.35 50.95
N THR A 199 -12.12 2.03 49.81
CA THR A 199 -11.32 1.68 48.62
C THR A 199 -9.85 2.07 48.80
N ASP A 200 -8.91 1.19 48.40
CA ASP A 200 -7.48 1.52 48.36
C ASP A 200 -7.13 2.25 47.06
N LEU A 201 -6.93 3.57 47.16
CA LEU A 201 -6.60 4.51 46.09
C LEU A 201 -5.19 5.10 46.26
N ARG A 202 -4.33 4.48 47.07
CA ARG A 202 -2.97 4.98 47.31
C ARG A 202 -2.22 5.12 45.99
N GLU A 203 -1.49 6.22 45.84
CA GLU A 203 -0.70 6.54 44.63
C GLU A 203 -1.52 6.63 43.32
N ALA A 204 -2.86 6.68 43.38
CA ALA A 204 -3.68 6.83 42.18
C ALA A 204 -3.59 8.24 41.57
N ASP A 205 -3.70 8.33 40.25
CA ASP A 205 -3.76 9.58 39.51
C ASP A 205 -5.21 9.92 39.14
N MET A 206 -5.82 10.84 39.87
CA MET A 206 -7.20 11.30 39.69
C MET A 206 -7.28 12.76 39.25
N ARG A 207 -6.23 13.29 38.60
CA ARG A 207 -6.19 14.68 38.16
C ARG A 207 -7.35 14.99 37.21
N TYR A 208 -8.03 16.11 37.45
CA TYR A 208 -9.20 16.56 36.69
C TYR A 208 -10.38 15.56 36.65
N ALA A 209 -10.42 14.57 37.54
CA ALA A 209 -11.53 13.63 37.63
C ALA A 209 -12.82 14.31 38.15
N ASP A 210 -13.98 13.82 37.70
CA ASP A 210 -15.29 14.25 38.20
C ASP A 210 -15.81 13.21 39.21
N LEU A 211 -15.67 13.53 40.49
CA LEU A 211 -16.00 12.70 41.66
C LEU A 211 -17.22 13.24 42.42
N ARG A 212 -18.05 14.06 41.79
CA ARG A 212 -19.21 14.67 42.45
C ARG A 212 -20.12 13.63 43.08
N TYR A 213 -20.45 13.83 44.34
CA TYR A 213 -21.31 12.92 45.13
C TYR A 213 -20.78 11.49 45.24
N ALA A 214 -19.49 11.25 45.03
CA ALA A 214 -18.88 9.95 45.25
C ALA A 214 -18.78 9.65 46.75
N ASP A 215 -19.04 8.40 47.14
CA ASP A 215 -18.76 7.91 48.49
C ASP A 215 -17.31 7.42 48.53
N LEU A 216 -16.44 8.22 49.15
CA LEU A 216 -15.02 7.96 49.39
C LEU A 216 -14.73 7.85 50.90
N SER A 217 -15.76 7.58 51.71
CA SER A 217 -15.63 7.46 53.15
C SER A 217 -14.62 6.35 53.48
N TYR A 218 -13.75 6.55 54.49
CA TYR A 218 -12.72 5.60 54.91
C TYR A 218 -11.71 5.17 53.81
N ALA A 219 -11.68 5.84 52.65
CA ALA A 219 -10.79 5.46 51.56
C ALA A 219 -9.30 5.69 51.93
N LEU A 220 -8.42 4.79 51.48
CA LEU A 220 -6.98 4.96 51.63
C LEU A 220 -6.45 5.73 50.42
N MET A 221 -6.16 7.01 50.59
CA MET A 221 -5.79 7.94 49.50
C MET A 221 -4.39 8.54 49.70
N GLU A 222 -3.50 7.84 50.40
CA GLU A 222 -2.11 8.27 50.60
C GLU A 222 -1.43 8.53 49.26
N LYS A 223 -0.82 9.71 49.08
CA LYS A 223 -0.12 10.14 47.85
C LYS A 223 -0.98 10.17 46.58
N VAL A 224 -2.31 10.24 46.70
CA VAL A 224 -3.19 10.43 45.54
C VAL A 224 -2.96 11.80 44.89
N SER A 225 -3.08 11.90 43.56
CA SER A 225 -3.10 13.18 42.85
C SER A 225 -4.54 13.55 42.47
N LEU A 226 -5.09 14.60 43.09
CA LEU A 226 -6.43 15.14 42.86
C LEU A 226 -6.39 16.54 42.24
N ILE A 227 -5.29 16.91 41.56
CA ILE A 227 -5.12 18.27 41.02
C ILE A 227 -6.27 18.59 40.07
N GLY A 228 -7.00 19.67 40.34
CA GLY A 228 -8.14 20.10 39.51
C GLY A 228 -9.34 19.16 39.52
N ALA A 229 -9.42 18.18 40.42
CA ALA A 229 -10.55 17.26 40.52
C ALA A 229 -11.80 17.95 41.06
N ASN A 230 -12.98 17.52 40.64
CA ASN A 230 -14.26 17.99 41.15
C ASN A 230 -14.83 17.00 42.17
N LEU A 231 -14.76 17.34 43.45
CA LEU A 231 -15.24 16.54 44.59
C LEU A 231 -16.52 17.14 45.20
N GLN A 232 -17.24 18.01 44.49
CA GLN A 232 -18.42 18.67 45.05
C GLN A 232 -19.43 17.64 45.59
N GLY A 233 -19.73 17.71 46.88
CA GLY A 233 -20.67 16.80 47.55
C GLY A 233 -20.17 15.37 47.77
N ALA A 234 -18.88 15.08 47.52
CA ALA A 234 -18.32 13.76 47.82
C ALA A 234 -18.26 13.50 49.33
N ASP A 235 -18.39 12.26 49.78
CA ASP A 235 -18.18 11.92 51.19
C ASP A 235 -16.72 11.53 51.40
N LEU A 236 -15.95 12.36 52.11
CA LEU A 236 -14.55 12.11 52.49
C LEU A 236 -14.39 11.75 53.98
N THR A 237 -15.48 11.38 54.67
CA THR A 237 -15.46 11.05 56.10
C THR A 237 -14.43 9.95 56.38
N GLU A 238 -13.47 10.21 57.27
CA GLU A 238 -12.40 9.28 57.65
C GLU A 238 -11.47 8.83 56.50
N ALA A 239 -11.45 9.55 55.37
CA ALA A 239 -10.51 9.25 54.27
C ALA A 239 -9.06 9.63 54.65
N ASP A 240 -8.11 8.73 54.36
CA ASP A 240 -6.68 8.97 54.58
C ASP A 240 -6.07 9.72 53.38
N LEU A 241 -5.90 11.03 53.52
CA LEU A 241 -5.34 11.91 52.50
C LEU A 241 -3.86 12.28 52.78
N VAL A 242 -3.12 11.48 53.54
CA VAL A 242 -1.70 11.75 53.83
C VAL A 242 -0.90 11.91 52.53
N ASN A 243 -0.20 13.03 52.38
CA ASN A 243 0.57 13.40 51.18
C ASN A 243 -0.26 13.50 49.87
N ALA A 244 -1.58 13.63 49.94
CA ALA A 244 -2.41 13.88 48.76
C ALA A 244 -2.17 15.26 48.15
N ASP A 245 -2.22 15.36 46.81
CA ASP A 245 -2.14 16.64 46.09
C ASP A 245 -3.53 17.12 45.67
N LEU A 246 -4.07 18.08 46.43
CA LEU A 246 -5.42 18.65 46.24
C LEU A 246 -5.41 20.01 45.54
N ARG A 247 -4.29 20.43 44.92
CA ARG A 247 -4.22 21.77 44.30
C ARG A 247 -5.31 21.95 43.25
N PHE A 248 -6.03 23.07 43.31
CA PHE A 248 -7.14 23.40 42.41
C PHE A 248 -8.35 22.44 42.47
N ALA A 249 -8.42 21.52 43.44
CA ALA A 249 -9.59 20.66 43.61
C ALA A 249 -10.81 21.47 44.11
N ASP A 250 -12.01 21.13 43.63
CA ASP A 250 -13.27 21.69 44.10
C ASP A 250 -13.88 20.80 45.18
N LEU A 251 -13.72 21.23 46.44
CA LEU A 251 -14.16 20.49 47.64
C LEU A 251 -15.48 21.02 48.23
N ARG A 252 -16.29 21.78 47.46
CA ARG A 252 -17.50 22.38 48.02
C ARG A 252 -18.50 21.30 48.47
N GLY A 253 -18.75 21.24 49.77
CA GLY A 253 -19.64 20.24 50.38
C GLY A 253 -19.06 18.83 50.40
N ALA A 254 -17.74 18.70 50.24
CA ALA A 254 -17.01 17.46 50.47
C ALA A 254 -16.66 17.25 51.95
#